data_AF-A0A2J8XXV2-F1
#
_entry.id   AF-A0A2J8XXV2-F1
#
_cell.length_a   1.000
_cell.length_b   1.000
_cell.length_c   1.000
_cell.angle_alpha   90.00
_cell.angle_beta   90.00
_cell.angle_gamma   90.00
#
_symmetry.space_group_name_H-M   'P 1'
#
loop_
_entity.id
_entity.type
_entity.pdbx_description
1 polymer ?
#
loop_
_entity_poly.entity_id
_entity_poly.type
_entity_poly.pdbx_seq_one_letter_code
_entity_poly.pdbx_strand_id
1 'polypeptide(L)'
;MRGQRSLLLGPARLCLRLLLLLGYRRRCPPLLRGLVQRWRYGKVCLRSLLYNSFGGSDTAVDAAFEPVYWLVDNVIRWFGVGRNDIATVSICKKCIYPKPARTHHCSICNRCVLKMDHHCPWLNNCVGHYNHRYFFSFCFFMTLGCVYCSYGSWDLFREAYAAIEKMKQLDKNKLQAVANQTYHQTPPPTFSFRERMTHKSLVYLWFLCSSVALALGALTVWHAVLISRGETSIERHINKKE
;
A
#
# COMPACT_ATOMS: atom_id res chain seq x y z
N MET A 1 35.14 -62.11 26.92
CA MET A 1 34.07 -61.18 27.33
C MET A 1 34.17 -59.88 26.55
N ARG A 2 33.40 -59.72 25.47
CA ARG A 2 33.18 -58.45 24.75
C ARG A 2 31.71 -58.40 24.37
N GLY A 3 31.07 -57.32 24.78
CA GLY A 3 29.64 -57.27 25.07
C GLY A 3 28.72 -57.30 23.86
N GLN A 4 27.60 -57.98 24.07
CA GLN A 4 26.31 -57.79 23.41
C GLN A 4 25.91 -56.29 23.44
N ARG A 5 26.17 -55.51 22.38
CA ARG A 5 25.55 -54.17 22.21
C ARG A 5 25.19 -53.81 20.76
N SER A 6 25.25 -54.73 19.81
CA SER A 6 25.01 -54.41 18.38
C SER A 6 23.66 -54.86 17.80
N LEU A 7 22.84 -55.64 18.53
CA LEU A 7 21.60 -56.21 17.97
C LEU A 7 20.32 -55.37 18.20
N LEU A 8 20.35 -54.34 19.06
CA LEU A 8 19.18 -53.49 19.35
C LEU A 8 19.14 -52.16 18.58
N LEU A 9 20.23 -51.76 17.91
CA LEU A 9 20.32 -50.48 17.19
C LEU A 9 19.85 -50.55 15.72
N GLY A 10 19.79 -51.75 15.13
CA GLY A 10 19.30 -51.97 13.77
C GLY A 10 17.82 -51.59 13.57
N PRO A 11 16.88 -52.17 14.34
CA PRO A 11 15.45 -51.86 14.17
C PRO A 11 15.11 -50.44 14.59
N ALA A 12 15.79 -49.87 15.61
CA ALA A 12 15.59 -48.49 16.04
C ALA A 12 16.05 -47.46 14.98
N ARG A 13 17.16 -47.70 14.27
CA ARG A 13 17.62 -46.83 13.17
C ARG A 13 16.75 -46.97 11.92
N LEU A 14 16.22 -48.16 11.65
CA LEU A 14 15.27 -48.41 10.57
C LEU A 14 13.92 -47.73 10.86
N CYS A 15 13.44 -47.83 12.11
CA CYS A 15 12.22 -47.16 12.57
C CYS A 15 12.37 -45.63 12.55
N LEU A 16 13.53 -45.08 12.95
CA LEU A 16 13.80 -43.64 12.85
C LEU A 16 13.89 -43.16 11.39
N ARG A 17 14.50 -43.94 10.49
CA ARG A 17 14.49 -43.64 9.04
C ARG A 17 13.08 -43.75 8.45
N LEU A 18 12.28 -44.73 8.85
CA LEU A 18 10.88 -44.87 8.43
C LEU A 18 10.01 -43.74 8.99
N LEU A 19 10.21 -43.31 10.23
CA LEU A 19 9.53 -42.17 10.85
C LEU A 19 9.96 -40.84 10.21
N LEU A 20 11.22 -40.68 9.83
CA LEU A 20 11.69 -39.51 9.07
C LEU A 20 11.17 -39.52 7.62
N LEU A 21 11.03 -40.68 6.99
CA LEU A 21 10.40 -40.82 5.67
C LEU A 21 8.88 -40.61 5.74
N LEU A 22 8.21 -41.03 6.81
CA LEU A 22 6.79 -40.77 7.09
C LEU A 22 6.55 -39.30 7.48
N GLY A 23 7.48 -38.68 8.21
CA GLY A 23 7.47 -37.26 8.58
C GLY A 23 7.76 -36.32 7.40
N TYR A 24 8.68 -36.71 6.51
CA TYR A 24 8.99 -36.00 5.27
C TYR A 24 7.84 -36.09 4.24
N ARG A 25 6.99 -37.11 4.36
CA ARG A 25 5.79 -37.30 3.53
C ARG A 25 4.52 -36.71 4.16
N ARG A 26 4.61 -35.80 5.14
CA ARG A 26 3.51 -34.86 5.41
C ARG A 26 3.45 -33.84 4.27
N ARG A 27 2.81 -34.28 3.19
CA ARG A 27 2.35 -33.46 2.08
C ARG A 27 1.53 -32.32 2.68
N CYS A 28 2.13 -31.12 2.81
CA CYS A 28 1.43 -29.95 3.32
C CYS A 28 0.08 -29.81 2.57
N PRO A 29 -1.04 -29.62 3.29
CA PRO A 29 -2.34 -29.45 2.66
C PRO A 29 -2.25 -28.39 1.55
N PRO A 30 -2.94 -28.55 0.40
CA PRO A 30 -2.88 -27.58 -0.69
C PRO A 30 -3.22 -26.15 -0.22
N LEU A 31 -4.11 -26.03 0.77
CA LEU A 31 -4.47 -24.79 1.45
C LEU A 31 -3.29 -24.15 2.21
N LEU A 32 -2.52 -24.96 2.94
CA LEU A 32 -1.32 -24.51 3.65
C LEU A 32 -0.21 -24.09 2.69
N ARG A 33 -0.10 -24.76 1.54
CA ARG A 33 0.87 -24.42 0.48
C ARG A 33 0.56 -23.05 -0.13
N GLY A 34 -0.72 -22.77 -0.39
CA GLY A 34 -1.17 -21.44 -0.82
C GLY A 34 -0.92 -20.35 0.21
N LEU A 35 -1.15 -20.62 1.49
CA LEU A 35 -0.85 -19.69 2.58
C LEU A 35 0.65 -19.40 2.73
N VAL A 36 1.49 -20.43 2.66
CA VAL A 36 2.95 -20.28 2.69
C VAL A 36 3.46 -19.47 1.48
N GLN A 37 2.88 -19.68 0.30
CA GLN A 37 3.25 -18.92 -0.89
C GLN A 37 2.80 -17.46 -0.82
N ARG A 38 1.58 -17.20 -0.34
CA ARG A 38 1.09 -15.83 -0.05
C ARG A 38 1.93 -15.14 1.02
N TRP A 39 2.34 -15.85 2.06
CA TRP A 39 3.23 -15.34 3.10
C TRP A 39 4.62 -15.00 2.54
N ARG A 40 5.22 -15.87 1.72
CA ARG A 40 6.52 -15.60 1.08
C ARG A 40 6.44 -14.40 0.15
N TYR A 41 5.39 -14.30 -0.66
CA TYR A 41 5.15 -13.16 -1.55
C TYR A 41 4.90 -11.87 -0.76
N GLY A 42 4.08 -11.93 0.29
CA GLY A 42 3.84 -10.82 1.21
C GLY A 42 5.12 -10.35 1.91
N LYS A 43 6.03 -11.27 2.26
CA LYS A 43 7.35 -10.95 2.83
C LYS A 43 8.24 -10.22 1.82
N VAL A 44 8.19 -10.60 0.54
CA VAL A 44 8.89 -9.90 -0.54
C VAL A 44 8.30 -8.51 -0.74
N CYS A 45 6.97 -8.39 -0.84
CA CYS A 45 6.30 -7.09 -0.96
C CYS A 45 6.61 -6.17 0.22
N LEU A 46 6.53 -6.68 1.46
CA LEU A 46 6.84 -5.91 2.66
C LEU A 46 8.30 -5.47 2.67
N ARG A 47 9.23 -6.34 2.28
CA ARG A 47 10.64 -5.97 2.12
C ARG A 47 10.81 -4.93 1.04
N SER A 48 10.20 -5.06 -0.13
CA SER A 48 10.25 -4.05 -1.20
C SER A 48 9.63 -2.70 -0.80
N LEU A 49 8.61 -2.70 0.05
CA LEU A 49 7.93 -1.50 0.56
C LEU A 49 8.74 -0.78 1.63
N LEU A 50 9.40 -1.55 2.51
CA LEU A 50 10.23 -1.04 3.59
C LEU A 50 11.72 -0.96 3.21
N TYR A 51 12.09 -1.37 2.00
CA TYR A 51 13.46 -1.29 1.50
C TYR A 51 13.82 0.17 1.29
N ASN A 52 14.61 0.69 2.22
CA ASN A 52 15.29 1.96 2.05
C ASN A 52 16.62 1.69 1.34
N SER A 53 16.72 2.13 0.08
CA SER A 53 17.94 2.06 -0.73
C SER A 53 19.14 2.75 -0.06
N PHE A 54 18.94 3.61 0.94
CA PHE A 54 20.03 4.31 1.63
C PHE A 54 20.56 3.61 2.90
N GLY A 55 20.09 2.40 3.24
CA GLY A 55 20.41 1.78 4.54
C GLY A 55 20.71 0.28 4.54
N GLY A 56 21.01 -0.35 3.40
CA GLY A 56 21.28 -1.79 3.32
C GLY A 56 22.72 -2.13 2.96
N SER A 57 23.19 -3.31 3.39
CA SER A 57 24.43 -3.93 2.89
C SER A 57 24.38 -4.15 1.38
N ASP A 58 23.19 -4.44 0.84
CA ASP A 58 22.98 -4.65 -0.59
C ASP A 58 23.27 -3.38 -1.40
N THR A 59 22.97 -2.19 -0.87
CA THR A 59 23.33 -0.92 -1.52
C THR A 59 24.83 -0.66 -1.48
N ALA A 60 25.50 -1.05 -0.39
CA ALA A 60 26.96 -0.93 -0.28
C ALA A 60 27.65 -1.90 -1.25
N VAL A 61 27.10 -3.10 -1.44
CA VAL A 61 27.55 -4.06 -2.45
C VAL A 61 27.25 -3.54 -3.85
N ASP A 62 26.04 -3.03 -4.14
CA ASP A 62 25.72 -2.44 -5.45
C ASP A 62 26.63 -1.25 -5.79
N ALA A 63 26.91 -0.38 -4.82
CA ALA A 63 27.87 0.73 -4.99
C ALA A 63 29.31 0.23 -5.18
N ALA A 64 29.72 -0.82 -4.47
CA ALA A 64 31.05 -1.42 -4.61
C ALA A 64 31.23 -2.17 -5.94
N PHE A 65 30.15 -2.70 -6.51
CA PHE A 65 30.13 -3.40 -7.79
C PHE A 65 29.77 -2.48 -8.97
N GLU A 66 29.45 -1.20 -8.75
CA GLU A 66 29.20 -0.23 -9.82
C GLU A 66 30.33 -0.17 -10.87
N PRO A 67 31.63 -0.20 -10.50
CA PRO A 67 32.74 -0.26 -11.46
C PRO A 67 32.73 -1.55 -12.30
N VAL A 68 32.26 -2.66 -11.72
CA VAL A 68 32.14 -3.95 -12.41
C VAL A 68 30.96 -3.94 -13.38
N TYR A 69 29.81 -3.38 -12.97
CA TYR A 69 28.67 -3.21 -13.87
C TYR A 69 29.01 -2.28 -15.03
N TRP A 70 29.68 -1.16 -14.76
CA TRP A 70 30.18 -0.26 -15.80
C TRP A 70 31.15 -0.97 -16.75
N LEU A 71 32.08 -1.77 -16.22
CA LEU A 71 33.02 -2.54 -17.04
C LEU A 71 32.29 -3.56 -17.91
N VAL A 72 31.35 -4.32 -17.35
CA VAL A 72 30.53 -5.30 -18.06
C VAL A 72 29.71 -4.62 -19.16
N ASP A 73 29.10 -3.46 -18.88
CA ASP A 73 28.34 -2.71 -19.88
C ASP A 73 29.24 -2.15 -21.00
N ASN A 74 30.45 -1.68 -20.67
CA ASN A 74 31.42 -1.22 -21.66
C ASN A 74 31.94 -2.38 -22.52
N VAL A 75 32.16 -3.55 -21.92
CA VAL A 75 32.59 -4.77 -22.60
C VAL A 75 31.46 -5.31 -23.49
N ILE A 76 30.23 -5.37 -23.00
CA ILE A 76 29.04 -5.75 -23.79
C ILE A 76 28.83 -4.77 -24.95
N ARG A 77 29.06 -3.47 -24.74
CA ARG A 77 29.02 -2.46 -25.81
C ARG A 77 30.11 -2.66 -26.86
N TRP A 78 31.27 -3.19 -26.48
CA TRP A 78 32.39 -3.46 -27.38
C TRP A 78 32.22 -4.77 -28.19
N PHE A 79 31.63 -5.80 -27.57
CA PHE A 79 31.37 -7.10 -28.21
C PHE A 79 29.96 -7.21 -28.83
N GLY A 80 29.07 -6.28 -28.53
CA GLY A 80 27.67 -6.25 -28.95
C GLY A 80 27.44 -5.64 -30.33
N VAL A 81 28.15 -6.12 -31.35
CA VAL A 81 27.67 -6.01 -32.74
C VAL A 81 26.96 -7.31 -33.07
N GLY A 82 25.62 -7.29 -33.13
CA GLY A 82 24.84 -8.37 -33.72
C GLY A 82 23.54 -8.78 -33.03
N ARG A 83 22.58 -7.86 -32.89
CA ARG A 83 21.17 -8.19 -33.10
C ARG A 83 20.37 -6.93 -33.44
N ASN A 84 19.78 -6.92 -34.62
CA ASN A 84 18.88 -5.88 -35.12
C ASN A 84 17.51 -5.95 -34.41
N ASP A 85 17.50 -5.87 -33.09
CA ASP A 85 16.35 -5.34 -32.38
C ASP A 85 16.62 -3.84 -32.26
N ILE A 86 16.42 -3.10 -33.36
CA ILE A 86 16.18 -1.67 -33.24
C ILE A 86 14.87 -1.60 -32.46
N ALA A 87 14.95 -1.62 -31.13
CA ALA A 87 13.89 -1.12 -30.27
C ALA A 87 13.61 0.25 -30.87
N THR A 88 12.51 0.38 -31.60
CA THR A 88 12.18 1.62 -32.31
C THR A 88 12.13 2.67 -31.24
N VAL A 89 13.21 3.46 -31.13
CA VAL A 89 13.35 4.44 -30.06
C VAL A 89 12.35 5.52 -30.43
N SER A 90 11.13 5.36 -29.92
CA SER A 90 10.06 6.29 -30.20
C SER A 90 10.55 7.67 -29.76
N ILE A 91 10.49 8.67 -30.63
CA ILE A 91 10.93 10.02 -30.27
C ILE A 91 9.74 10.76 -29.68
N CYS A 92 9.94 11.47 -28.57
CA CYS A 92 8.91 12.38 -28.09
C CYS A 92 8.78 13.56 -29.06
N LYS A 93 7.64 13.68 -29.74
CA LYS A 93 7.38 14.80 -30.67
C LYS A 93 7.46 16.20 -30.03
N LYS A 94 7.20 16.30 -28.72
CA LYS A 94 7.20 17.56 -27.96
C LYS A 94 8.57 17.93 -27.40
N CYS A 95 9.28 16.96 -26.82
CA CYS A 95 10.60 17.18 -26.24
C CYS A 95 11.76 17.02 -27.24
N ILE A 96 11.49 16.43 -28.42
CA ILE A 96 12.50 16.10 -29.45
C ILE A 96 13.66 15.31 -28.84
N TYR A 97 13.33 14.33 -28.00
CA TYR A 97 14.29 13.48 -27.31
C TYR A 97 13.90 12.00 -27.48
N PRO A 98 14.87 11.08 -27.64
CA PRO A 98 14.61 9.64 -27.66
C PRO A 98 13.88 9.22 -26.37
N LYS A 99 12.73 8.57 -26.51
CA LYS A 99 11.90 8.14 -25.37
C LYS A 99 12.42 6.78 -24.90
N PRO A 100 13.03 6.69 -23.71
CA PRO A 100 13.40 5.39 -23.16
C PRO A 100 12.16 4.52 -22.94
N ALA A 101 12.35 3.20 -22.85
CA ALA A 101 11.26 2.26 -22.61
C ALA A 101 10.37 2.71 -21.43
N ARG A 102 9.05 2.53 -21.56
CA ARG A 102 8.03 2.84 -20.54
C ARG A 102 7.94 4.32 -20.11
N THR A 103 8.66 5.22 -20.76
CA THR A 103 8.56 6.66 -20.52
C THR A 103 7.24 7.18 -21.09
N HIS A 104 6.66 8.28 -20.62
CA HIS A 104 5.59 9.00 -21.32
C HIS A 104 5.76 10.52 -21.16
N HIS A 105 5.28 11.31 -22.11
CA HIS A 105 5.31 12.77 -22.01
C HIS A 105 4.05 13.26 -21.27
N CYS A 106 4.24 13.98 -20.18
CA CYS A 106 3.14 14.64 -19.48
C CYS A 106 2.98 16.07 -20.01
N SER A 107 1.81 16.40 -20.58
CA SER A 107 1.51 17.76 -21.06
C SER A 107 1.35 18.78 -19.95
N ILE A 108 1.03 18.35 -18.72
CA ILE A 108 0.88 19.25 -17.58
C ILE A 108 2.27 19.67 -17.07
N CYS A 109 3.20 18.71 -16.94
CA CYS A 109 4.58 19.00 -16.51
C CYS A 109 5.51 19.40 -17.67
N ASN A 110 5.05 19.35 -18.92
CA ASN A 110 5.81 19.62 -20.15
C ASN A 110 7.15 18.89 -20.24
N ARG A 111 7.22 17.66 -19.74
CA ARG A 111 8.44 16.84 -19.76
C ARG A 111 8.14 15.35 -19.92
N CYS A 112 9.12 14.61 -20.42
CA CYS A 112 9.10 13.15 -20.41
C CYS A 112 9.38 12.62 -19.00
N VAL A 113 8.57 11.68 -18.54
CA VAL A 113 8.68 11.04 -17.22
C VAL A 113 8.97 9.56 -17.42
N LEU A 114 10.08 9.08 -16.88
CA LEU A 114 10.48 7.67 -16.93
C LEU A 114 9.49 6.80 -16.15
N LYS A 115 9.13 5.63 -16.69
CA LYS A 115 8.14 4.71 -16.11
C LYS A 115 6.91 5.46 -15.59
N MET A 116 6.36 6.35 -16.42
CA MET A 116 5.27 7.23 -16.01
C MET A 116 4.05 6.40 -15.63
N ASP A 117 3.49 6.67 -14.46
CA ASP A 117 2.22 6.11 -14.03
C ASP A 117 1.11 7.11 -14.34
N HIS A 118 1.05 8.23 -13.61
CA HIS A 118 0.07 9.28 -13.85
C HIS A 118 0.59 10.64 -13.41
N HIS A 119 -0.07 11.70 -13.88
CA HIS A 119 0.05 13.01 -13.25
C HIS A 119 -0.94 13.09 -12.10
N CYS A 120 -0.46 13.36 -10.88
CA CYS A 120 -1.30 13.43 -9.69
C CYS A 120 -1.55 14.91 -9.33
N PRO A 121 -2.78 15.42 -9.47
CA PRO A 121 -3.10 16.81 -9.09
C PRO A 121 -2.87 17.08 -7.60
N TRP A 122 -3.11 16.08 -6.74
CA TRP A 122 -2.95 16.19 -5.29
C TRP A 122 -1.49 16.40 -4.86
N LEU A 123 -0.54 15.90 -5.64
CA LEU A 123 0.88 16.09 -5.41
C LEU A 123 1.46 17.24 -6.25
N ASN A 124 0.65 17.81 -7.15
CA ASN A 124 1.08 18.73 -8.19
C ASN A 124 2.35 18.23 -8.92
N ASN A 125 2.44 16.92 -9.15
CA ASN A 125 3.63 16.28 -9.69
C ASN A 125 3.29 14.96 -10.41
N CYS A 126 4.15 14.55 -11.34
CA CYS A 126 4.03 13.22 -11.95
C CYS A 126 4.55 12.13 -11.03
N VAL A 127 3.82 11.02 -10.98
CA VAL A 127 4.26 9.76 -10.38
C VAL A 127 4.91 8.92 -11.48
N GLY A 128 6.17 8.54 -11.28
CA GLY A 128 6.96 7.75 -12.21
C GLY A 128 8.13 7.06 -11.51
N HIS A 129 9.18 6.70 -12.25
CA HIS A 129 10.25 5.84 -11.76
C HIS A 129 10.83 6.25 -10.39
N TYR A 130 11.20 7.53 -10.24
CA TYR A 130 11.91 8.01 -9.05
C TYR A 130 11.05 8.20 -7.80
N ASN A 131 9.72 8.31 -7.95
CA ASN A 131 8.83 8.60 -6.82
C ASN A 131 7.65 7.64 -6.66
N HIS A 132 7.50 6.63 -7.52
CA HIS A 132 6.41 5.67 -7.43
C HIS A 132 6.39 4.93 -6.08
N ARG A 133 7.56 4.57 -5.53
CA ARG A 133 7.67 3.95 -4.19
C ARG A 133 7.11 4.85 -3.10
N TYR A 134 7.43 6.14 -3.14
CA TYR A 134 7.02 7.10 -2.12
C TYR A 134 5.54 7.42 -2.22
N PHE A 135 5.01 7.51 -3.44
CA PHE A 135 3.58 7.64 -3.68
C PHE A 135 2.81 6.46 -3.10
N PHE A 136 3.26 5.22 -3.36
CA PHE A 136 2.60 4.04 -2.80
C PHE A 136 2.67 4.02 -1.27
N SER A 137 3.84 4.30 -0.68
CA SER A 137 3.99 4.37 0.78
C SER A 137 3.09 5.44 1.39
N PHE A 138 2.99 6.62 0.77
CA PHE A 138 2.05 7.66 1.16
C PHE A 138 0.61 7.14 1.20
N CYS A 139 0.12 6.54 0.10
CA CYS A 139 -1.23 5.99 0.05
C CYS A 139 -1.48 4.92 1.13
N PHE A 140 -0.51 4.03 1.33
CA PHE A 140 -0.59 2.94 2.30
C PHE A 140 -0.66 3.47 3.75
N PHE A 141 0.29 4.32 4.15
CA PHE A 141 0.33 4.84 5.53
C PHE A 141 -0.82 5.80 5.82
N MET A 142 -1.23 6.62 4.85
CA MET A 142 -2.43 7.46 5.01
C MET A 142 -3.70 6.61 5.16
N THR A 143 -3.84 5.52 4.39
CA THR A 143 -4.97 4.60 4.56
C THR A 143 -4.98 3.99 5.95
N LEU A 144 -3.83 3.49 6.43
CA LEU A 144 -3.71 2.94 7.79
C LEU A 144 -4.01 3.98 8.87
N GLY A 145 -3.52 5.21 8.72
CA GLY A 145 -3.81 6.31 9.63
C GLY A 145 -5.30 6.63 9.68
N CYS A 146 -5.97 6.74 8.53
CA CYS A 146 -7.40 6.99 8.46
C CYS A 146 -8.23 5.83 9.05
N VAL A 147 -7.83 4.58 8.82
CA VAL A 147 -8.47 3.39 9.45
C VAL A 147 -8.29 3.43 10.96
N TYR A 148 -7.08 3.70 11.45
CA TYR A 148 -6.78 3.81 12.87
C TYR A 148 -7.62 4.92 13.53
N CYS A 149 -7.66 6.12 12.95
CA CYS A 149 -8.47 7.22 13.45
C CYS A 149 -9.97 6.87 13.45
N SER A 150 -10.48 6.25 12.39
CA SER A 150 -11.91 5.91 12.27
C SER A 150 -12.33 4.82 13.27
N TYR A 151 -11.47 3.83 13.48
CA TYR A 151 -11.71 2.76 14.47
C TYR A 151 -11.56 3.30 15.91
N GLY A 152 -10.46 3.99 16.21
CA GLY A 152 -10.17 4.51 17.55
C GLY A 152 -11.15 5.60 18.00
N SER A 153 -11.73 6.36 17.08
CA SER A 153 -12.73 7.39 17.39
C SER A 153 -14.18 6.89 17.33
N TRP A 154 -14.41 5.59 17.12
CA TRP A 154 -15.76 5.03 17.03
C TRP A 154 -16.62 5.32 18.28
N ASP A 155 -16.03 5.17 19.46
CA ASP A 155 -16.75 5.40 20.73
C ASP A 155 -17.09 6.88 20.91
N LEU A 156 -16.12 7.78 20.63
CA LEU A 156 -16.35 9.23 20.66
C LEU A 156 -17.41 9.66 19.64
N PHE A 157 -17.42 9.04 18.44
CA PHE A 157 -18.44 9.30 17.43
C PHE A 157 -19.83 8.94 17.94
N ARG A 158 -20.01 7.76 18.54
CA ARG A 158 -21.32 7.32 19.07
C ARG A 158 -21.81 8.25 20.18
N GLU A 159 -20.93 8.62 21.10
CA GLU A 159 -21.25 9.55 22.19
C GLU A 159 -21.61 10.94 21.66
N ALA A 160 -20.84 11.47 20.71
CA ALA A 160 -21.10 12.76 20.10
C ALA A 160 -22.41 12.76 19.30
N TYR A 161 -22.71 11.69 18.57
CA TYR A 161 -23.94 11.54 17.81
C TYR A 161 -25.17 11.49 18.74
N ALA A 162 -25.09 10.70 19.82
CA ALA A 162 -26.15 10.64 20.82
C ALA A 162 -26.38 11.98 21.53
N ALA A 163 -25.30 12.70 21.85
CA ALA A 163 -25.38 14.06 22.42
C ALA A 163 -26.06 15.04 21.47
N ILE A 164 -25.77 14.97 20.17
CA ILE A 164 -26.42 15.80 19.14
C ILE A 164 -27.91 15.52 19.05
N GLU A 165 -28.33 14.24 19.04
CA GLU A 165 -29.76 13.92 18.98
C GLU A 165 -30.49 14.37 20.24
N LYS A 166 -29.87 14.23 21.41
CA LYS A 166 -30.40 14.76 22.68
C LYS A 166 -30.55 16.28 22.65
N MET A 167 -29.55 17.01 22.15
CA MET A 167 -29.63 18.46 21.98
C MET A 167 -30.77 18.87 21.06
N LYS A 168 -30.93 18.16 19.94
CA LYS A 168 -32.02 18.40 18.96
C LYS A 168 -33.39 18.17 19.58
N GLN A 169 -33.55 17.14 20.40
CA GLN A 169 -34.81 16.86 21.08
C GLN A 169 -35.14 17.91 22.14
N LEU A 170 -34.16 18.36 22.90
CA LEU A 170 -34.34 19.46 23.87
C LEU A 170 -34.73 20.76 23.17
N ASP A 171 -34.09 21.08 22.04
CA ASP A 171 -34.42 22.28 21.25
C ASP A 171 -35.87 22.20 20.71
N LYS A 172 -36.34 21.03 20.26
CA LYS A 172 -37.75 20.82 19.85
C LYS A 172 -38.73 20.96 21.01
N ASN A 173 -38.47 20.32 22.15
CA ASN A 173 -39.33 20.39 23.32
C ASN A 173 -39.44 21.82 23.85
N LYS A 174 -38.33 22.58 23.85
CA LYS A 174 -38.32 24.00 24.18
C LYS A 174 -39.18 24.82 23.21
N LEU A 175 -39.06 24.58 21.91
CA LEU A 175 -39.87 25.27 20.91
C LEU A 175 -41.37 24.98 21.08
N GLN A 176 -41.72 23.73 21.37
CA GLN A 176 -43.11 23.34 21.63
C GLN A 176 -43.66 23.95 22.93
N ALA A 177 -42.85 24.00 24.00
CA ALA A 177 -43.23 24.68 25.24
C ALA A 177 -43.46 26.19 25.03
N VAL A 178 -42.58 26.83 24.26
CA VAL A 178 -42.71 28.26 23.88
C VAL A 178 -43.94 28.50 22.99
N ALA A 179 -44.25 27.57 22.08
CA ALA A 179 -45.46 27.66 21.25
C ALA A 179 -46.75 27.52 22.08
N ASN A 180 -46.70 26.74 23.16
CA ASN A 180 -47.85 26.45 24.01
C ASN A 180 -48.00 27.39 25.23
N GLN A 181 -47.04 28.29 25.49
CA GLN A 181 -47.08 29.23 26.63
C GLN A 181 -46.78 30.68 26.20
N THR A 182 -47.65 31.60 26.60
CA THR A 182 -47.42 33.06 26.56
C THR A 182 -46.29 33.44 27.53
N TYR A 183 -45.07 33.51 26.99
CA TYR A 183 -43.81 34.05 27.51
C TYR A 183 -43.86 34.78 28.87
N HIS A 184 -43.14 34.24 29.87
CA HIS A 184 -42.20 35.02 30.69
C HIS A 184 -41.05 34.08 31.15
N GLN A 185 -39.80 34.49 30.91
CA GLN A 185 -38.52 33.78 31.13
C GLN A 185 -38.10 32.70 30.12
N THR A 186 -37.09 33.04 29.32
CA THR A 186 -36.28 32.07 28.56
C THR A 186 -35.35 31.31 29.52
N PRO A 187 -35.42 29.97 29.61
CA PRO A 187 -34.50 29.20 30.44
C PRO A 187 -33.08 29.23 29.84
N PRO A 188 -32.02 29.16 30.68
CA PRO A 188 -30.65 29.17 30.19
C PRO A 188 -30.37 28.03 29.19
N PRO A 189 -29.43 28.23 28.26
CA PRO A 189 -29.03 27.20 27.32
C PRO A 189 -28.44 26.01 28.08
N THR A 190 -28.92 24.80 27.79
CA THR A 190 -28.52 23.57 28.48
C THR A 190 -27.13 23.08 28.07
N PHE A 191 -26.58 23.61 26.96
CA PHE A 191 -25.24 23.30 26.45
C PHE A 191 -24.59 24.56 25.93
N SER A 192 -23.29 24.69 26.14
CA SER A 192 -22.50 25.78 25.58
C SER A 192 -22.34 25.62 24.06
N PHE A 193 -22.14 26.74 23.36
CA PHE A 193 -21.85 26.73 21.92
C PHE A 193 -20.61 25.89 21.59
N ARG A 194 -19.58 25.94 22.46
CA ARG A 194 -18.33 25.19 22.28
C ARG A 194 -18.59 23.69 22.31
N GLU A 195 -19.37 23.18 23.25
CA GLU A 195 -19.71 21.76 23.33
C GLU A 195 -20.49 21.30 22.10
N ARG A 196 -21.46 22.10 21.64
CA ARG A 196 -22.22 21.79 20.41
C ARG A 196 -21.30 21.70 19.19
N MET A 197 -20.33 22.61 19.08
CA MET A 197 -19.35 22.59 17.99
C MET A 197 -18.40 21.41 18.10
N THR A 198 -17.95 21.04 19.31
CA THR A 198 -17.09 19.88 19.54
C THR A 198 -17.77 18.58 19.12
N HIS A 199 -19.02 18.34 19.51
CA HIS A 199 -19.71 17.10 19.09
C HIS A 199 -19.92 17.05 17.57
N LYS A 200 -20.28 18.19 16.95
CA LYS A 200 -20.43 18.27 15.49
C LYS A 200 -19.11 18.04 14.75
N SER A 201 -18.00 18.58 15.26
CA SER A 201 -16.69 18.39 14.64
C SER A 201 -16.17 16.96 14.78
N LEU A 202 -16.42 16.29 15.92
CA LEU A 202 -16.09 14.88 16.11
C LEU A 202 -16.84 13.99 15.11
N VAL A 203 -18.14 14.23 14.93
CA VAL A 203 -18.96 13.51 13.94
C VAL A 203 -18.43 13.75 12.53
N TYR A 204 -18.16 15.00 12.16
CA TYR A 204 -17.62 15.36 10.86
C TYR A 204 -16.25 14.70 10.59
N LEU A 205 -15.35 14.74 11.58
CA LEU A 205 -14.01 14.15 11.47
C LEU A 205 -14.09 12.64 11.25
N TRP A 206 -14.97 11.94 11.96
CA TRP A 206 -15.15 10.49 11.79
C TRP A 206 -15.61 10.14 10.36
N PHE A 207 -16.59 10.87 9.81
CA PHE A 207 -17.03 10.67 8.42
C PHE A 207 -15.94 11.01 7.40
N LEU A 208 -15.18 12.09 7.64
CA LEU A 208 -14.06 12.47 6.79
C LEU A 208 -12.97 11.38 6.78
N CYS A 209 -12.54 10.90 7.95
CA CYS A 209 -11.54 9.84 8.05
C CYS A 209 -12.04 8.53 7.44
N SER A 210 -13.30 8.15 7.67
CA SER A 210 -13.88 6.91 7.14
C SER A 210 -14.00 6.95 5.61
N SER A 211 -14.46 8.07 5.05
CA SER A 211 -14.58 8.22 3.59
C SER A 211 -13.21 8.25 2.90
N VAL A 212 -12.23 8.95 3.48
CA VAL A 212 -10.85 8.96 2.97
C VAL A 212 -10.22 7.56 3.06
N ALA A 213 -10.43 6.83 4.16
CA ALA A 213 -9.93 5.46 4.30
C ALA A 213 -10.45 4.53 3.19
N LEU A 214 -11.74 4.64 2.84
CA LEU A 214 -12.34 3.85 1.77
C LEU A 214 -11.79 4.24 0.39
N ALA A 215 -11.80 5.53 0.06
CA ALA A 215 -11.35 6.02 -1.24
C ALA A 215 -9.86 5.75 -1.47
N LEU A 216 -9.02 6.11 -0.49
CA LEU A 216 -7.58 5.91 -0.58
C LEU A 216 -7.20 4.44 -0.44
N GLY A 217 -7.94 3.66 0.33
CA GLY A 217 -7.77 2.21 0.44
C GLY A 217 -8.02 1.52 -0.90
N ALA A 218 -9.10 1.86 -1.60
CA ALA A 218 -9.37 1.35 -2.94
C ALA A 218 -8.24 1.71 -3.93
N LEU A 219 -7.76 2.95 -3.90
CA LEU A 219 -6.62 3.39 -4.70
C LEU A 219 -5.34 2.60 -4.36
N THR A 220 -5.06 2.40 -3.07
CA THR A 220 -3.89 1.64 -2.60
C THR A 220 -3.94 0.19 -3.09
N VAL A 221 -5.11 -0.46 -2.97
CA VAL A 221 -5.32 -1.83 -3.48
C VAL A 221 -5.13 -1.88 -4.99
N TRP A 222 -5.69 -0.92 -5.73
CA TRP A 222 -5.52 -0.83 -7.17
C TRP A 222 -4.05 -0.74 -7.58
N HIS A 223 -3.28 0.17 -6.96
CA HIS A 223 -1.84 0.28 -7.22
C HIS A 223 -1.06 -0.97 -6.78
N ALA A 224 -1.44 -1.63 -5.69
CA ALA A 224 -0.84 -2.90 -5.30
C ALA A 224 -1.02 -3.98 -6.37
N VAL A 225 -2.19 -4.02 -7.03
CA VAL A 225 -2.45 -4.91 -8.17
C VAL A 225 -1.57 -4.55 -9.37
N LEU A 226 -1.42 -3.26 -9.70
CA LEU A 226 -0.52 -2.83 -10.77
C LEU A 226 0.94 -3.23 -10.50
N ILE A 227 1.42 -2.98 -9.28
CA ILE A 227 2.78 -3.31 -8.84
C ILE A 227 3.01 -4.82 -8.90
N SER A 228 2.05 -5.64 -8.45
CA SER A 228 2.18 -7.10 -8.48
C SER A 228 2.23 -7.69 -9.89
N ARG A 229 1.69 -6.97 -10.90
CA ARG A 229 1.79 -7.31 -12.32
C ARG A 229 3.01 -6.67 -13.01
N GLY A 230 3.72 -5.77 -12.33
CA GLY A 230 4.83 -5.03 -12.91
C GLY A 230 4.41 -3.96 -13.93
N GLU A 231 3.13 -3.58 -13.95
CA GLU A 231 2.53 -2.63 -14.89
C GLU A 231 2.40 -1.22 -14.27
N THR A 232 2.46 -0.18 -15.09
CA THR A 232 1.95 1.15 -14.74
C THR A 232 0.46 1.27 -15.09
N SER A 233 -0.21 2.29 -14.57
CA SER A 233 -1.61 2.59 -14.92
C SER A 233 -1.80 2.87 -16.42
N ILE A 234 -0.81 3.52 -17.07
CA ILE A 234 -0.80 3.72 -18.53
C ILE A 234 -0.68 2.39 -19.27
N GLU A 235 0.26 1.53 -18.86
CA GLU A 235 0.48 0.23 -19.51
C GLU A 235 -0.74 -0.67 -19.39
N ARG A 236 -1.37 -0.72 -18.22
CA ARG A 236 -2.62 -1.48 -18.06
C ARG A 236 -3.73 -0.98 -18.97
N HIS A 237 -3.79 0.32 -19.25
CA HIS A 237 -4.76 0.88 -20.18
C HIS A 237 -4.45 0.54 -21.64
N ILE A 238 -3.17 0.48 -22.01
CA ILE A 238 -2.73 0.05 -23.34
C ILE A 238 -3.03 -1.45 -23.51
N ASN A 239 -2.56 -2.29 -22.59
CA ASN A 239 -2.74 -3.75 -22.63
C ASN A 239 -4.21 -4.20 -22.59
N LYS A 240 -5.13 -3.35 -22.07
CA LYS A 240 -6.57 -3.65 -22.06
C LYS A 240 -7.24 -3.36 -23.42
N LYS A 241 -6.64 -2.49 -24.24
CA LYS A 241 -7.17 -2.08 -25.54
C LYS A 241 -6.71 -2.97 -26.68
N GLU A 242 -5.58 -3.65 -26.50
CA GLU A 242 -5.08 -4.72 -27.35
C GLU A 242 -5.83 -6.03 -27.07
#